data_AF-A0A8C2GX80-F1
#
_entry.id   AF-A0A8C2GX80-F1
#
_cell.length_a   1.000
_cell.length_b   1.000
_cell.length_c   1.000
_cell.angle_alpha   90.00
_cell.angle_beta   90.00
_cell.angle_gamma   90.00
#
_symmetry.space_group_name_H-M   'P 1'
#
loop_
_entity.id
_entity.type
_entity.pdbx_description
1 polymer ?
#
loop_
_entity_poly.entity_id
_entity_poly.type
_entity_poly.pdbx_seq_one_letter_code
_entity_poly.pdbx_strand_id
1 'polypeptide(L)'
;MNKRDFCRSLWFLLGKFSFEHIPVNVATWGTAVQSTTYGASWYAHNALDGLSYTFTHTTLQTDPWWKLDLMKTYSVNRVTITNRYDCCETRINGAEIRIGNVSSDVTSNPLCAVVSTIPAGATYSYSCHGMEGRYVTVNIPAASMVLTLCEVGVYVIFPGNLATGRNVTQSSTIGSWITEQAIDLDPGFKQPSSTCSSTNVQTNPWWSVDLSYIYRVSRVVITNRLDCCPERINGAEIRIGNSLENNGNNNPICAVISSIPAGVSSTYICNDMEGRYVNLIIPGDSKYLTLCEVEVYGEGPLLKKTFLKMKLKSSSSLSEPVICLFQLQSALVERGFFDVTLQWSQPPEQEVLRKEVAPGECVHTNRWHYDGGT
;
A
#
# COMPACT_ATOMS: atom_id res chain seq x y z
N MET A 1 -25.14 -19.56 21.24
CA MET A 1 -24.27 -19.41 20.06
C MET A 1 -22.85 -19.77 20.46
N ASN A 2 -22.21 -20.67 19.72
CA ASN A 2 -20.96 -21.31 20.14
C ASN A 2 -19.75 -20.35 20.05
N LYS A 3 -18.91 -20.38 21.08
CA LYS A 3 -17.82 -19.42 21.39
C LYS A 3 -16.67 -19.44 20.37
N ARG A 4 -16.63 -20.44 19.49
CA ARG A 4 -15.55 -20.69 18.51
C ARG A 4 -15.75 -19.92 17.20
N ASP A 5 -17.00 -19.63 16.83
CA ASP A 5 -17.32 -18.95 15.56
C ASP A 5 -17.21 -17.42 15.70
N PHE A 6 -17.39 -16.88 16.91
CA PHE A 6 -17.21 -15.44 17.20
C PHE A 6 -15.74 -15.04 17.35
N CYS A 7 -14.91 -15.88 17.99
CA CYS A 7 -13.48 -15.58 18.21
C CYS A 7 -12.60 -15.72 16.95
N ARG A 8 -13.02 -16.49 15.93
CA ARG A 8 -12.28 -16.56 14.66
C ARG A 8 -12.44 -15.29 13.81
N SER A 9 -13.53 -14.55 13.94
CA SER A 9 -13.74 -13.26 13.24
C SER A 9 -12.97 -12.10 13.87
N LEU A 10 -12.50 -12.22 15.12
CA LEU A 10 -12.05 -11.08 15.91
C LEU A 10 -10.51 -10.95 16.00
N TRP A 11 -9.77 -12.01 15.70
CA TRP A 11 -8.29 -11.94 15.57
C TRP A 11 -7.84 -11.10 14.37
N PHE A 12 -8.73 -10.86 13.40
CA PHE A 12 -8.46 -9.99 12.24
C PHE A 12 -8.64 -8.49 12.52
N LEU A 13 -9.13 -8.09 13.69
CA LEU A 13 -9.54 -6.70 13.96
C LEU A 13 -8.53 -5.86 14.76
N LEU A 14 -7.44 -6.44 15.27
CA LEU A 14 -6.45 -5.74 16.09
C LEU A 14 -5.04 -5.87 15.48
N GLY A 15 -4.89 -5.36 14.27
CA GLY A 15 -3.58 -5.01 13.71
C GLY A 15 -3.23 -3.57 14.12
N LYS A 16 -2.07 -3.38 14.74
CA LYS A 16 -1.46 -2.05 14.91
C LYS A 16 -1.38 -1.37 13.53
N PHE A 17 -2.19 -0.34 13.28
CA PHE A 17 -2.05 0.46 12.06
C PHE A 17 -1.07 1.61 12.30
N SER A 18 0.21 1.26 12.41
CA SER A 18 1.23 2.09 11.77
C SER A 18 1.47 1.38 10.45
N PHE A 19 0.92 1.90 9.35
CA PHE A 19 1.45 1.54 8.04
C PHE A 19 2.89 2.03 8.05
N GLU A 20 3.83 1.15 8.39
CA GLU A 20 5.24 1.40 8.12
C GLU A 20 5.32 1.45 6.60
N HIS A 21 5.27 2.66 6.04
CA HIS A 21 5.32 2.80 4.60
C HIS A 21 6.75 2.44 4.17
N ILE A 22 6.91 1.23 3.66
CA ILE A 22 8.19 0.72 3.19
C ILE A 22 8.60 1.54 1.96
N PRO A 23 9.72 2.28 2.01
CA PRO A 23 10.19 2.99 0.83
C PRO A 23 10.65 1.99 -0.23
N VAL A 24 10.13 2.10 -1.45
CA VAL A 24 10.45 1.18 -2.55
C VAL A 24 11.47 1.84 -3.48
N ASN A 25 12.56 1.12 -3.81
CA ASN A 25 13.53 1.60 -4.80
C ASN A 25 12.99 1.37 -6.21
N VAL A 26 12.39 2.41 -6.79
CA VAL A 26 11.77 2.35 -8.13
C VAL A 26 12.76 2.61 -9.25
N ALA A 27 14.01 2.98 -8.92
CA ALA A 27 14.98 3.37 -9.93
C ALA A 27 15.27 2.23 -10.90
N THR A 28 15.31 1.01 -10.37
CA THR A 28 15.65 -0.16 -11.16
C THR A 28 14.63 -0.39 -12.27
N TRP A 29 13.34 -0.08 -12.08
CA TRP A 29 12.29 -0.25 -13.10
C TRP A 29 12.37 0.75 -14.26
N GLY A 30 13.15 1.81 -14.10
CA GLY A 30 13.28 2.87 -15.09
C GLY A 30 14.27 2.58 -16.21
N THR A 31 14.36 3.51 -17.14
CA THR A 31 15.38 3.52 -18.20
C THR A 31 16.30 4.71 -18.02
N ALA A 32 17.61 4.47 -17.99
CA ALA A 32 18.62 5.51 -17.86
C ALA A 32 19.30 5.83 -19.20
N VAL A 33 19.56 7.12 -19.40
CA VAL A 33 20.40 7.65 -20.48
C VAL A 33 21.37 8.69 -19.91
N GLN A 34 22.44 8.98 -20.65
CA GLN A 34 23.43 9.97 -20.24
C GLN A 34 23.86 10.82 -21.42
N SER A 35 24.32 12.04 -21.14
CA SER A 35 24.80 13.03 -22.11
C SER A 35 25.76 12.47 -23.16
N THR A 36 26.79 11.76 -22.72
CA THR A 36 27.75 11.04 -23.58
C THR A 36 28.21 9.76 -22.89
N THR A 37 28.74 8.81 -23.65
CA THR A 37 29.27 7.55 -23.13
C THR A 37 30.75 7.43 -23.51
N TYR A 38 31.64 7.29 -22.52
CA TYR A 38 33.10 7.24 -22.77
C TYR A 38 33.56 5.98 -23.51
N GLY A 39 32.85 4.86 -23.36
CA GLY A 39 33.20 3.61 -24.05
C GLY A 39 32.15 2.51 -23.89
N ALA A 40 32.36 1.39 -24.56
CA ALA A 40 31.37 0.32 -24.77
C ALA A 40 30.99 -0.52 -23.52
N SER A 41 31.41 -0.11 -22.33
CA SER A 41 31.09 -0.79 -21.07
C SER A 41 30.57 0.15 -19.97
N TRP A 42 30.47 1.44 -20.25
CA TRP A 42 30.19 2.49 -19.25
C TRP A 42 28.81 3.14 -19.45
N TYR A 43 27.83 2.30 -19.75
CA TYR A 43 26.48 2.74 -20.11
C TYR A 43 25.74 3.34 -18.93
N ALA A 44 24.77 4.22 -19.21
CA ALA A 44 23.93 4.83 -18.19
C ALA A 44 23.19 3.80 -17.30
N HIS A 45 22.85 2.63 -17.84
CA HIS A 45 22.13 1.59 -17.10
C HIS A 45 22.96 0.96 -15.97
N ASN A 46 24.30 1.06 -16.01
CA ASN A 46 25.16 0.51 -14.97
C ASN A 46 24.85 1.10 -13.59
N ALA A 47 24.28 2.32 -13.52
CA ALA A 47 23.85 2.91 -12.26
C ALA A 47 22.60 2.26 -11.65
N LEU A 48 22.01 1.24 -12.27
CA LEU A 48 20.73 0.62 -11.88
C LEU A 48 20.81 -0.91 -11.84
N ASP A 49 22.00 -1.48 -11.95
CA ASP A 49 22.22 -2.92 -12.07
C ASP A 49 22.40 -3.61 -10.70
N GLY A 50 22.50 -2.85 -9.62
CA GLY A 50 22.67 -3.36 -8.25
C GLY A 50 24.11 -3.76 -7.92
N LEU A 51 25.09 -3.40 -8.75
CA LEU A 51 26.50 -3.77 -8.59
C LEU A 51 27.33 -2.53 -8.22
N SER A 52 27.84 -2.50 -7.00
CA SER A 52 28.65 -1.36 -6.50
C SER A 52 30.02 -1.19 -7.19
N TYR A 53 30.41 -2.11 -8.06
CA TYR A 53 31.70 -2.12 -8.76
C TYR A 53 31.60 -1.83 -10.26
N THR A 54 30.38 -1.74 -10.81
CA THR A 54 30.16 -1.17 -12.15
C THR A 54 29.87 0.34 -11.98
N PHE A 55 30.01 1.11 -13.06
CA PHE A 55 29.61 2.53 -13.05
C PHE A 55 29.33 3.06 -14.44
N THR A 56 28.57 4.15 -14.49
CA THR A 56 28.40 5.00 -15.67
C THR A 56 29.64 5.86 -15.88
N HIS A 57 29.93 6.27 -17.12
CA HIS A 57 31.03 7.20 -17.37
C HIS A 57 30.77 8.06 -18.61
N THR A 58 30.64 9.37 -18.41
CA THR A 58 30.55 10.31 -19.52
C THR A 58 31.92 10.62 -20.12
N THR A 59 31.98 11.16 -21.34
CA THR A 59 33.21 11.82 -21.82
C THR A 59 33.44 13.12 -21.04
N LEU A 60 34.66 13.68 -21.18
CA LEU A 60 34.99 15.00 -20.66
C LEU A 60 34.22 16.07 -21.45
N GLN A 61 33.33 16.80 -20.78
CA GLN A 61 32.47 17.80 -21.43
C GLN A 61 32.03 18.88 -20.45
N THR A 62 31.34 19.90 -20.95
CA THR A 62 30.61 20.87 -20.12
C THR A 62 29.24 20.30 -19.77
N ASP A 63 28.80 20.49 -18.52
CA ASP A 63 27.49 20.10 -18.02
C ASP A 63 27.11 18.63 -18.27
N PRO A 64 27.99 17.64 -17.93
CA PRO A 64 27.64 16.24 -18.07
C PRO A 64 26.45 15.88 -17.17
N TRP A 65 25.54 15.08 -17.72
CA TRP A 65 24.35 14.63 -17.02
C TRP A 65 24.05 13.15 -17.26
N TRP A 66 23.36 12.56 -16.27
CA TRP A 66 22.70 11.28 -16.30
C TRP A 66 21.22 11.49 -15.96
N LYS A 67 20.32 10.85 -16.69
CA LYS A 67 18.87 11.00 -16.52
C LYS A 67 18.21 9.64 -16.50
N LEU A 68 17.33 9.47 -15.53
CA LEU A 68 16.45 8.33 -15.37
C LEU A 68 15.02 8.70 -15.70
N ASP A 69 14.39 7.93 -16.59
CA ASP A 69 12.94 7.90 -16.77
C ASP A 69 12.35 6.82 -15.86
N LEU A 70 11.56 7.23 -14.86
CA LEU A 70 10.84 6.34 -13.94
C LEU A 70 9.60 5.70 -14.58
N MET A 71 9.34 5.93 -15.86
CA MET A 71 8.20 5.44 -16.65
C MET A 71 6.85 6.08 -16.30
N LYS A 72 6.65 6.45 -15.02
CA LYS A 72 5.52 7.28 -14.56
C LYS A 72 5.98 8.32 -13.53
N THR A 73 5.11 9.27 -13.23
CA THR A 73 5.35 10.26 -12.18
C THR A 73 5.18 9.61 -10.81
N TYR A 74 6.16 9.84 -9.93
CA TYR A 74 6.12 9.42 -8.53
C TYR A 74 6.37 10.61 -7.60
N SER A 75 5.91 10.50 -6.36
CA SER A 75 6.37 11.34 -5.26
C SER A 75 7.67 10.75 -4.68
N VAL A 76 8.81 11.34 -5.01
CA VAL A 76 10.13 10.85 -4.65
C VAL A 76 10.47 11.29 -3.23
N ASN A 77 10.62 10.33 -2.32
CA ASN A 77 10.99 10.58 -0.94
C ASN A 77 12.47 10.93 -0.80
N ARG A 78 13.35 10.15 -1.41
CA ARG A 78 14.80 10.37 -1.39
C ARG A 78 15.50 9.72 -2.59
N VAL A 79 16.68 10.22 -2.90
CA VAL A 79 17.61 9.65 -3.87
C VAL A 79 18.88 9.20 -3.14
N THR A 80 19.43 8.05 -3.49
CA THR A 80 20.75 7.61 -3.04
C THR A 80 21.73 7.58 -4.20
N ILE A 81 22.97 7.97 -3.95
CA ILE A 81 24.05 7.91 -4.95
C ILE A 81 25.22 7.15 -4.34
N THR A 82 25.67 6.10 -5.03
CA THR A 82 26.93 5.42 -4.76
C THR A 82 28.00 6.00 -5.66
N ASN A 83 29.06 6.53 -5.06
CA ASN A 83 30.17 7.11 -5.80
C ASN A 83 31.16 6.04 -6.24
N ARG A 84 31.98 6.40 -7.24
CA ARG A 84 33.07 5.58 -7.76
C ARG A 84 34.02 5.15 -6.64
N TYR A 85 34.47 3.90 -6.67
CA TYR A 85 35.19 3.26 -5.56
C TYR A 85 36.72 3.22 -5.71
N ASP A 86 37.24 3.27 -6.93
CA ASP A 86 38.66 3.03 -7.25
C ASP A 86 39.51 4.31 -7.34
N CYS A 87 38.95 5.42 -7.83
CA CYS A 87 39.61 6.72 -7.87
C CYS A 87 38.61 7.84 -8.08
N CYS A 88 39.12 9.07 -8.03
CA CYS A 88 38.51 10.21 -8.69
C CYS A 88 37.15 10.59 -8.08
N GLU A 89 36.98 10.27 -6.81
CA GLU A 89 35.76 10.44 -6.02
C GLU A 89 35.30 11.89 -5.95
N THR A 90 36.25 12.83 -5.99
CA THR A 90 35.98 14.27 -5.96
C THR A 90 35.27 14.80 -7.21
N ARG A 91 35.19 14.02 -8.30
CA ARG A 91 34.51 14.45 -9.54
C ARG A 91 33.01 14.68 -9.38
N ILE A 92 32.37 14.02 -8.41
CA ILE A 92 30.92 14.19 -8.15
C ILE A 92 30.61 15.48 -7.38
N ASN A 93 31.61 16.16 -6.83
CA ASN A 93 31.42 17.35 -6.01
C ASN A 93 30.77 18.47 -6.84
N GLY A 94 29.69 19.04 -6.31
CA GLY A 94 28.87 20.04 -6.99
C GLY A 94 27.81 19.47 -7.92
N ALA A 95 27.64 18.13 -7.99
CA ALA A 95 26.54 17.55 -8.76
C ALA A 95 25.18 17.95 -8.18
N GLU A 96 24.21 18.22 -9.04
CA GLU A 96 22.85 18.58 -8.70
C GLU A 96 21.94 17.38 -8.99
N ILE A 97 21.07 17.06 -8.03
CA ILE A 97 19.99 16.07 -8.18
C ILE A 97 18.70 16.85 -8.45
N ARG A 98 18.06 16.60 -9.59
CA ARG A 98 16.84 17.29 -10.02
C ARG A 98 15.72 16.30 -10.29
N ILE A 99 14.49 16.67 -9.93
CA ILE A 99 13.30 15.82 -10.06
C ILE A 99 12.16 16.63 -10.67
N GLY A 100 11.53 16.10 -11.70
CA GLY A 100 10.36 16.72 -12.31
C GLY A 100 9.82 15.98 -13.52
N ASN A 101 9.02 16.66 -14.34
CA ASN A 101 8.33 16.07 -15.48
C ASN A 101 8.84 16.60 -16.83
N VAL A 102 9.86 17.47 -16.86
CA VAL A 102 10.46 17.97 -18.09
C VAL A 102 11.59 17.03 -18.53
N SER A 103 11.46 16.44 -19.72
CA SER A 103 12.50 15.53 -20.27
C SER A 103 13.52 16.24 -21.17
N SER A 104 13.10 17.29 -21.87
CA SER A 104 13.87 17.94 -22.93
C SER A 104 15.03 18.78 -22.41
N ASP A 105 14.86 19.39 -21.24
CA ASP A 105 15.89 20.15 -20.54
C ASP A 105 16.08 19.53 -19.15
N VAL A 106 17.27 18.97 -18.94
CA VAL A 106 17.60 18.24 -17.72
C VAL A 106 17.86 19.17 -16.53
N THR A 107 18.09 20.46 -16.78
CA THR A 107 18.41 21.48 -15.77
C THR A 107 17.18 22.27 -15.30
N SER A 108 16.08 22.24 -16.07
CA SER A 108 14.87 23.02 -15.76
C SER A 108 14.04 22.43 -14.61
N ASN A 109 14.19 21.13 -14.33
CA ASN A 109 13.46 20.50 -13.24
C ASN A 109 13.93 21.03 -11.87
N PRO A 110 13.02 21.14 -10.88
CA PRO A 110 13.36 21.55 -9.53
C PRO A 110 14.54 20.78 -8.91
N LEU A 111 15.38 21.50 -8.17
CA LEU A 111 16.53 20.96 -7.45
C LEU A 111 16.07 20.24 -6.19
N CYS A 112 16.39 18.94 -6.08
CA CYS A 112 16.24 18.18 -4.84
C CYS A 112 17.41 18.44 -3.89
N ALA A 113 18.65 18.26 -4.37
CA ALA A 113 19.83 18.39 -3.53
C ALA A 113 21.09 18.70 -4.35
N VAL A 114 22.11 19.22 -3.67
CA VAL A 114 23.47 19.36 -4.21
C VAL A 114 24.39 18.40 -3.48
N VAL A 115 25.17 17.64 -4.24
CA VAL A 115 26.18 16.72 -3.74
C VAL A 115 27.43 17.51 -3.37
N SER A 116 27.69 17.69 -2.08
CA SER A 116 28.91 18.36 -1.61
C SER A 116 30.14 17.47 -1.76
N THR A 117 30.06 16.25 -1.23
CA THR A 117 31.06 15.19 -1.35
C THR A 117 30.43 13.83 -1.08
N ILE A 118 30.96 12.80 -1.72
CA ILE A 118 30.69 11.40 -1.38
C ILE A 118 32.04 10.69 -1.40
N PRO A 119 32.53 10.11 -0.30
CA PRO A 119 33.78 9.35 -0.30
C PRO A 119 33.77 8.21 -1.32
N ALA A 120 34.96 7.74 -1.71
CA ALA A 120 35.11 6.66 -2.67
C ALA A 120 34.31 5.41 -2.24
N GLY A 121 33.43 4.92 -3.12
CA GLY A 121 32.61 3.72 -2.90
C GLY A 121 31.49 3.88 -1.87
N ALA A 122 31.33 5.06 -1.26
CA ALA A 122 30.27 5.31 -0.29
C ALA A 122 28.94 5.60 -0.99
N THR A 123 27.84 5.26 -0.29
CA THR A 123 26.48 5.59 -0.71
C THR A 123 25.92 6.66 0.22
N TYR A 124 25.57 7.81 -0.33
CA TYR A 124 24.92 8.90 0.41
C TYR A 124 23.45 9.01 0.01
N SER A 125 22.63 9.51 0.94
CA SER A 125 21.18 9.65 0.77
C SER A 125 20.75 11.11 0.88
N TYR A 126 19.90 11.53 -0.06
CA TYR A 126 19.43 12.89 -0.23
C TYR A 126 17.90 12.90 -0.17
N SER A 127 17.36 13.54 0.87
CA SER A 127 15.91 13.72 1.00
C SER A 127 15.39 14.66 -0.07
N CYS A 128 14.37 14.22 -0.80
CA CYS A 128 13.67 15.03 -1.80
C CYS A 128 12.26 15.41 -1.36
N HIS A 129 11.90 15.17 -0.09
CA HIS A 129 10.67 15.69 0.53
C HIS A 129 9.36 15.42 -0.25
N GLY A 130 9.30 14.31 -1.00
CA GLY A 130 8.11 13.95 -1.76
C GLY A 130 7.94 14.70 -3.08
N MET A 131 9.01 15.27 -3.64
CA MET A 131 8.99 15.94 -4.95
C MET A 131 8.37 15.04 -6.02
N GLU A 132 7.41 15.59 -6.77
CA GLU A 132 6.74 14.86 -7.84
C GLU A 132 7.50 14.96 -9.16
N GLY A 133 7.83 13.82 -9.74
CA GLY A 133 8.49 13.78 -11.04
C GLY A 133 8.54 12.39 -11.66
N ARG A 134 8.57 12.36 -13.00
CA ARG A 134 8.88 11.17 -13.79
C ARG A 134 10.38 11.04 -14.07
N TYR A 135 11.09 12.15 -14.11
CA TYR A 135 12.51 12.19 -14.44
C TYR A 135 13.34 12.55 -13.22
N VAL A 136 14.39 11.76 -12.97
CA VAL A 136 15.44 12.06 -11.99
C VAL A 136 16.73 12.30 -12.76
N THR A 137 17.36 13.45 -12.56
CA THR A 137 18.60 13.83 -13.24
C THR A 137 19.69 14.06 -12.21
N VAL A 138 20.90 13.61 -12.52
CA VAL A 138 22.13 14.02 -11.86
C VAL A 138 22.99 14.76 -12.89
N ASN A 139 23.25 16.05 -12.67
CA ASN A 139 24.06 16.88 -13.58
C ASN A 139 25.17 17.60 -12.81
N ILE A 140 26.33 17.82 -13.44
CA ILE A 140 27.40 18.64 -12.86
C ILE A 140 27.51 19.94 -13.66
N PRO A 141 26.98 21.08 -13.16
CA PRO A 141 26.93 22.34 -13.92
C PRO A 141 28.30 23.05 -13.94
N ALA A 142 29.28 22.47 -14.63
CA ALA A 142 30.62 23.02 -14.77
C ALA A 142 31.32 22.56 -16.05
N ALA A 143 32.34 23.32 -16.45
CA ALA A 143 33.17 23.02 -17.62
C ALA A 143 34.19 21.90 -17.33
N SER A 144 34.49 21.11 -18.36
CA SER A 144 35.51 20.05 -18.30
C SER A 144 35.30 19.05 -17.17
N MET A 145 34.05 18.60 -17.00
CA MET A 145 33.66 17.62 -16.00
C MET A 145 33.44 16.23 -16.61
N VAL A 146 33.52 15.22 -15.75
CA VAL A 146 33.17 13.82 -16.03
C VAL A 146 32.21 13.37 -14.95
N LEU A 147 31.05 12.86 -15.33
CA LEU A 147 30.10 12.26 -14.40
C LEU A 147 30.26 10.74 -14.40
N THR A 148 30.40 10.17 -13.20
CA THR A 148 30.40 8.73 -12.97
C THR A 148 29.51 8.40 -11.77
N LEU A 149 28.65 7.40 -11.92
CA LEU A 149 27.73 6.95 -10.87
C LEU A 149 27.81 5.42 -10.81
N CYS A 150 28.12 4.85 -9.64
CA CYS A 150 28.11 3.40 -9.45
C CYS A 150 26.68 2.88 -9.33
N GLU A 151 25.87 3.52 -8.48
CA GLU A 151 24.48 3.13 -8.27
C GLU A 151 23.64 4.36 -7.94
N VAL A 152 22.41 4.42 -8.46
CA VAL A 152 21.43 5.44 -8.13
C VAL A 152 20.16 4.75 -7.67
N GLY A 153 19.78 4.99 -6.42
CA GLY A 153 18.50 4.55 -5.86
C GLY A 153 17.51 5.69 -5.83
N VAL A 154 16.25 5.43 -6.18
CA VAL A 154 15.15 6.40 -6.11
C VAL A 154 14.07 5.76 -5.27
N TYR A 155 13.91 6.25 -4.04
CA TYR A 155 12.97 5.68 -3.09
C TYR A 155 11.70 6.50 -3.07
N VAL A 156 10.60 5.83 -3.34
CA VAL A 156 9.25 6.41 -3.26
C VAL A 156 8.52 5.79 -2.09
N ILE A 157 7.53 6.53 -1.62
CA ILE A 157 6.54 6.05 -0.68
C ILE A 157 5.23 6.10 -1.45
N PHE A 158 4.39 5.07 -1.33
CA PHE A 158 3.02 5.08 -1.83
C PHE A 158 2.06 5.38 -0.67
N PRO A 159 2.06 6.60 -0.11
CA PRO A 159 1.19 6.91 1.02
C PRO A 159 -0.26 6.77 0.56
N GLY A 160 -1.04 6.00 1.31
CA GLY A 160 -2.47 5.86 1.07
C GLY A 160 -2.86 4.89 -0.06
N ASN A 161 -1.95 4.10 -0.64
CA ASN A 161 -2.38 2.96 -1.45
C ASN A 161 -3.05 1.92 -0.53
N LEU A 162 -4.37 1.81 -0.63
CA LEU A 162 -5.20 0.95 0.19
C LEU A 162 -5.10 -0.53 -0.21
N ALA A 163 -4.60 -0.82 -1.41
CA ALA A 163 -4.56 -2.17 -2.00
C ALA A 163 -3.33 -2.98 -1.58
N THR A 164 -2.20 -2.32 -1.30
CA THR A 164 -0.94 -3.01 -0.96
C THR A 164 -1.10 -3.88 0.29
N GLY A 165 -0.64 -5.13 0.19
CA GLY A 165 -0.71 -6.10 1.29
C GLY A 165 -2.12 -6.57 1.64
N ARG A 166 -3.12 -6.27 0.79
CA ARG A 166 -4.50 -6.78 0.95
C ARG A 166 -4.67 -8.16 0.35
N ASN A 167 -5.79 -8.79 0.69
CA ASN A 167 -6.17 -10.05 0.09
C ASN A 167 -6.75 -9.80 -1.30
N VAL A 168 -6.24 -10.54 -2.27
CA VAL A 168 -6.65 -10.47 -3.67
C VAL A 168 -7.03 -11.84 -4.17
N THR A 169 -7.93 -11.86 -5.15
CA THR A 169 -8.38 -13.09 -5.83
C THR A 169 -8.64 -12.80 -7.29
N GLN A 170 -8.44 -13.80 -8.13
CA GLN A 170 -8.75 -13.72 -9.56
C GLN A 170 -9.48 -14.98 -10.02
N SER A 171 -10.23 -14.86 -11.11
CA SER A 171 -11.13 -15.90 -11.60
C SER A 171 -10.41 -17.20 -12.02
N SER A 172 -9.16 -17.09 -12.46
CA SER A 172 -8.24 -18.20 -12.71
C SER A 172 -6.81 -17.66 -12.81
N THR A 173 -5.80 -18.53 -12.83
CA THR A 173 -4.38 -18.13 -12.93
C THR A 173 -3.70 -18.84 -14.08
N ILE A 174 -2.99 -18.08 -14.93
CA ILE A 174 -2.13 -18.66 -15.98
C ILE A 174 -0.68 -18.75 -15.49
N GLY A 175 -0.13 -19.96 -15.44
CA GLY A 175 1.27 -20.19 -15.07
C GLY A 175 1.68 -19.50 -13.77
N SER A 176 2.71 -18.66 -13.83
CA SER A 176 3.28 -17.90 -12.70
C SER A 176 2.68 -16.50 -12.48
N TRP A 177 1.61 -16.15 -13.20
CA TRP A 177 0.99 -14.81 -13.18
C TRP A 177 -0.06 -14.70 -12.06
N ILE A 178 0.42 -14.85 -10.82
CA ILE A 178 -0.40 -14.96 -9.60
C ILE A 178 -1.10 -13.65 -9.27
N THR A 179 -2.16 -13.71 -8.47
CA THR A 179 -3.06 -12.57 -8.23
C THR A 179 -2.41 -11.44 -7.42
N GLU A 180 -1.44 -11.77 -6.56
CA GLU A 180 -0.73 -10.87 -5.65
C GLU A 180 0.19 -9.89 -6.40
N GLN A 181 0.67 -10.27 -7.59
CA GLN A 181 1.49 -9.42 -8.45
C GLN A 181 0.77 -8.17 -8.96
N ALA A 182 -0.55 -8.08 -8.79
CA ALA A 182 -1.28 -6.85 -9.13
C ALA A 182 -1.19 -5.76 -8.04
N ILE A 183 -0.65 -6.06 -6.84
CA ILE A 183 -0.62 -5.13 -5.70
C ILE A 183 0.70 -5.20 -4.92
N ASP A 184 1.77 -5.69 -5.56
CA ASP A 184 3.07 -5.92 -4.93
C ASP A 184 4.00 -4.70 -5.05
N LEU A 185 3.49 -3.60 -5.61
CA LEU A 185 4.20 -2.35 -5.90
C LEU A 185 5.21 -2.46 -7.05
N ASP A 186 5.31 -3.58 -7.77
CA ASP A 186 6.16 -3.73 -8.96
C ASP A 186 5.31 -3.64 -10.25
N PRO A 187 5.34 -2.52 -10.98
CA PRO A 187 4.55 -2.33 -12.20
C PRO A 187 4.96 -3.21 -13.39
N GLY A 188 5.94 -4.09 -13.23
CA GLY A 188 6.33 -5.10 -14.20
C GLY A 188 7.05 -4.56 -15.44
N PHE A 189 7.74 -3.43 -15.32
CA PHE A 189 8.44 -2.80 -16.45
C PHE A 189 9.70 -3.54 -16.93
N LYS A 190 10.17 -4.55 -16.20
CA LYS A 190 11.32 -5.38 -16.62
C LYS A 190 10.92 -6.74 -17.16
N GLN A 191 10.09 -7.45 -16.42
CA GLN A 191 9.77 -8.84 -16.69
C GLN A 191 8.31 -9.13 -16.37
N PRO A 192 7.38 -8.75 -17.27
CA PRO A 192 5.93 -8.90 -17.04
C PRO A 192 5.51 -10.32 -16.61
N SER A 193 6.20 -11.36 -17.13
CA SER A 193 5.91 -12.76 -16.82
C SER A 193 6.11 -13.18 -15.37
N SER A 194 6.79 -12.37 -14.57
CA SER A 194 7.06 -12.63 -13.15
C SER A 194 6.55 -11.53 -12.22
N THR A 195 5.87 -10.51 -12.75
CA THR A 195 5.50 -9.28 -12.01
C THR A 195 4.09 -8.79 -12.33
N CYS A 196 3.36 -9.41 -13.26
CA CYS A 196 1.97 -9.09 -13.52
C CYS A 196 1.06 -10.29 -13.21
N SER A 197 -0.13 -10.00 -12.67
CA SER A 197 -1.23 -10.95 -12.54
C SER A 197 -1.88 -11.22 -13.90
N SER A 198 -2.31 -12.46 -14.15
CA SER A 198 -3.12 -12.79 -15.33
C SER A 198 -4.01 -14.01 -15.14
N THR A 199 -5.20 -13.94 -15.73
CA THR A 199 -6.13 -15.08 -15.85
C THR A 199 -5.78 -15.98 -17.03
N ASN A 200 -6.37 -17.19 -17.06
CA ASN A 200 -6.50 -17.95 -18.30
C ASN A 200 -7.51 -17.29 -19.25
N VAL A 201 -7.57 -17.78 -20.49
CA VAL A 201 -8.67 -17.45 -21.42
C VAL A 201 -9.97 -17.98 -20.84
N GLN A 202 -10.92 -17.09 -20.61
CA GLN A 202 -12.25 -17.48 -20.15
C GLN A 202 -13.29 -16.44 -20.52
N THR A 203 -14.56 -16.77 -20.29
CA THR A 203 -15.67 -15.80 -20.31
C THR A 203 -15.64 -14.98 -19.03
N ASN A 204 -15.76 -13.66 -19.15
CA ASN A 204 -15.85 -12.71 -18.03
C ASN A 204 -14.74 -12.88 -16.96
N PRO A 205 -13.43 -12.88 -17.33
CA PRO A 205 -12.34 -12.93 -16.36
C PRO A 205 -12.40 -11.72 -15.42
N TRP A 206 -12.07 -11.95 -14.15
CA TRP A 206 -12.13 -10.92 -13.13
C TRP A 206 -11.01 -11.05 -12.10
N TRP A 207 -10.69 -9.93 -11.48
CA TRP A 207 -9.76 -9.78 -10.36
C TRP A 207 -10.43 -8.91 -9.30
N SER A 208 -10.20 -9.18 -8.02
CA SER A 208 -10.82 -8.46 -6.91
C SER A 208 -9.84 -8.31 -5.74
N VAL A 209 -9.81 -7.11 -5.15
CA VAL A 209 -9.13 -6.82 -3.88
C VAL A 209 -10.14 -6.55 -2.77
N ASP A 210 -9.92 -7.17 -1.62
CA ASP A 210 -10.62 -6.90 -0.37
C ASP A 210 -9.82 -5.89 0.48
N LEU A 211 -10.29 -4.64 0.53
CA LEU A 211 -9.68 -3.56 1.32
C LEU A 211 -9.80 -3.76 2.84
N SER A 212 -10.39 -4.87 3.29
CA SER A 212 -10.69 -5.26 4.67
C SER A 212 -11.80 -4.46 5.36
N TYR A 213 -11.90 -3.17 5.06
CA TYR A 213 -12.94 -2.26 5.55
C TYR A 213 -13.59 -1.51 4.40
N ILE A 214 -14.66 -0.78 4.69
CA ILE A 214 -15.31 0.09 3.72
C ILE A 214 -14.53 1.40 3.65
N TYR A 215 -14.17 1.84 2.45
CA TYR A 215 -13.53 3.13 2.19
C TYR A 215 -14.37 3.94 1.20
N ARG A 216 -14.14 5.25 1.18
CA ARG A 216 -14.55 6.15 0.10
C ARG A 216 -13.44 6.17 -0.93
N VAL A 217 -13.57 5.35 -1.96
CA VAL A 217 -12.53 5.22 -2.99
C VAL A 217 -12.62 6.40 -3.94
N SER A 218 -11.60 7.27 -3.89
CA SER A 218 -11.54 8.49 -4.68
C SER A 218 -11.01 8.23 -6.09
N ARG A 219 -10.01 7.33 -6.23
CA ARG A 219 -9.44 6.93 -7.52
C ARG A 219 -8.79 5.55 -7.49
N VAL A 220 -8.71 4.94 -8.66
CA VAL A 220 -7.98 3.69 -8.91
C VAL A 220 -6.95 3.94 -10.01
N VAL A 221 -5.71 3.52 -9.81
CA VAL A 221 -4.64 3.60 -10.81
C VAL A 221 -4.32 2.19 -11.30
N ILE A 222 -4.30 2.00 -12.61
CA ILE A 222 -4.06 0.68 -13.23
C ILE A 222 -2.85 0.78 -14.15
N THR A 223 -1.88 -0.09 -13.94
CA THR A 223 -0.72 -0.26 -14.83
C THR A 223 -0.94 -1.44 -15.75
N ASN A 224 -0.87 -1.15 -17.06
CA ASN A 224 -1.04 -2.17 -18.09
C ASN A 224 0.29 -2.83 -18.46
N ARG A 225 0.19 -4.02 -19.05
CA ARG A 225 1.32 -4.82 -19.53
C ARG A 225 2.21 -4.06 -20.51
N LEU A 226 3.53 -4.18 -20.36
CA LEU A 226 4.52 -3.45 -21.16
C LEU A 226 4.94 -4.15 -22.46
N ASP A 227 5.17 -5.46 -22.44
CA ASP A 227 5.85 -6.19 -23.51
C ASP A 227 4.97 -6.50 -24.72
N CYS A 228 3.70 -6.85 -24.53
CA CYS A 228 2.76 -7.04 -25.62
C CYS A 228 1.29 -7.00 -25.18
N CYS A 229 0.41 -6.96 -26.19
CA CYS A 229 -1.04 -7.11 -26.07
C CYS A 229 -1.74 -6.12 -25.11
N PRO A 230 -1.36 -4.82 -25.08
CA PRO A 230 -2.00 -3.85 -24.19
C PRO A 230 -3.50 -3.73 -24.43
N GLU A 231 -3.98 -4.03 -25.64
CA GLU A 231 -5.40 -3.98 -26.02
C GLU A 231 -6.29 -5.01 -25.29
N ARG A 232 -5.70 -6.01 -24.62
CA ARG A 232 -6.49 -7.04 -23.90
C ARG A 232 -7.31 -6.46 -22.76
N ILE A 233 -6.88 -5.36 -22.15
CA ILE A 233 -7.60 -4.68 -21.07
C ILE A 233 -8.80 -3.84 -21.58
N ASN A 234 -8.91 -3.64 -22.89
CA ASN A 234 -9.97 -2.79 -23.47
C ASN A 234 -11.35 -3.38 -23.15
N GLY A 235 -12.23 -2.54 -22.61
CA GLY A 235 -13.56 -2.92 -22.15
C GLY A 235 -13.60 -3.44 -20.72
N ALA A 236 -12.48 -3.48 -19.99
CA ALA A 236 -12.50 -3.79 -18.57
C ALA A 236 -13.32 -2.75 -17.79
N GLU A 237 -14.05 -3.20 -16.78
CA GLU A 237 -14.87 -2.36 -15.91
C GLU A 237 -14.27 -2.39 -14.50
N ILE A 238 -14.05 -1.21 -13.93
CA ILE A 238 -13.70 -1.04 -12.52
C ILE A 238 -15.00 -0.92 -11.74
N ARG A 239 -15.22 -1.81 -10.78
CA ARG A 239 -16.44 -1.87 -9.96
C ARG A 239 -16.11 -1.77 -8.49
N ILE A 240 -16.89 -1.01 -7.74
CA ILE A 240 -16.62 -0.72 -6.33
C ILE A 240 -17.90 -0.91 -5.52
N GLY A 241 -17.81 -1.67 -4.43
CA GLY A 241 -18.95 -1.85 -3.54
C GLY A 241 -18.71 -2.83 -2.41
N ASN A 242 -19.81 -3.31 -1.82
CA ASN A 242 -19.79 -4.14 -0.61
C ASN A 242 -20.39 -5.53 -0.83
N SER A 243 -21.00 -5.80 -1.99
CA SER A 243 -21.59 -7.09 -2.32
C SER A 243 -20.53 -8.06 -2.84
N LEU A 244 -20.65 -9.33 -2.46
CA LEU A 244 -19.90 -10.45 -3.04
C LEU A 244 -20.74 -11.26 -4.03
N GLU A 245 -21.98 -10.84 -4.31
CA GLU A 245 -22.80 -11.47 -5.35
C GLU A 245 -22.05 -11.45 -6.69
N ASN A 246 -22.05 -12.58 -7.40
CA ASN A 246 -21.25 -12.76 -8.61
C ASN A 246 -19.77 -12.36 -8.40
N ASN A 247 -19.19 -12.75 -7.26
CA ASN A 247 -17.82 -12.39 -6.86
C ASN A 247 -17.56 -10.87 -6.76
N GLY A 248 -18.61 -10.07 -6.57
CA GLY A 248 -18.51 -8.60 -6.54
C GLY A 248 -18.59 -7.94 -7.92
N ASN A 249 -18.74 -8.70 -8.99
CA ASN A 249 -18.83 -8.18 -10.36
C ASN A 249 -20.17 -7.47 -10.66
N ASN A 250 -21.14 -7.54 -9.75
CA ASN A 250 -22.40 -6.79 -9.83
C ASN A 250 -22.34 -5.44 -9.10
N ASN A 251 -21.24 -5.11 -8.41
CA ASN A 251 -21.09 -3.82 -7.75
C ASN A 251 -21.13 -2.66 -8.77
N PRO A 252 -21.55 -1.44 -8.38
CA PRO A 252 -21.59 -0.28 -9.27
C PRO A 252 -20.27 -0.03 -10.01
N ILE A 253 -20.36 0.38 -11.28
CA ILE A 253 -19.20 0.70 -12.12
C ILE A 253 -18.65 2.07 -11.70
N CYS A 254 -17.37 2.13 -11.36
CA CYS A 254 -16.61 3.38 -11.27
C CYS A 254 -16.25 3.89 -12.66
N ALA A 255 -15.63 3.04 -13.49
CA ALA A 255 -15.17 3.42 -14.83
C ALA A 255 -15.11 2.22 -15.78
N VAL A 256 -15.15 2.49 -17.08
CA VAL A 256 -14.85 1.53 -18.14
C VAL A 256 -13.54 1.93 -18.81
N ILE A 257 -12.62 0.99 -18.90
CA ILE A 257 -11.30 1.16 -19.50
C ILE A 257 -11.45 1.06 -21.01
N SER A 258 -11.37 2.20 -21.70
CA SER A 258 -11.37 2.22 -23.17
C SER A 258 -10.08 1.61 -23.73
N SER A 259 -8.94 2.08 -23.22
CA SER A 259 -7.61 1.57 -23.53
C SER A 259 -6.58 2.10 -22.55
N ILE A 260 -5.55 1.31 -22.27
CA ILE A 260 -4.33 1.78 -21.60
C ILE A 260 -3.14 1.39 -22.48
N PRO A 261 -2.28 2.32 -22.91
CA PRO A 261 -1.10 1.96 -23.71
C PRO A 261 -0.16 1.00 -22.95
N ALA A 262 0.72 0.33 -23.69
CA ALA A 262 1.68 -0.60 -23.10
C ALA A 262 2.56 0.08 -22.04
N GLY A 263 2.63 -0.52 -20.86
CA GLY A 263 3.47 -0.05 -19.74
C GLY A 263 3.04 1.30 -19.14
N VAL A 264 1.84 1.78 -19.46
CA VAL A 264 1.33 3.05 -18.93
C VAL A 264 0.43 2.78 -17.73
N SER A 265 0.54 3.65 -16.72
CA SER A 265 -0.42 3.72 -15.61
C SER A 265 -1.50 4.77 -15.91
N SER A 266 -2.77 4.37 -15.88
CA SER A 266 -3.90 5.29 -16.06
C SER A 266 -4.68 5.45 -14.76
N THR A 267 -5.08 6.69 -14.46
CA THR A 267 -5.86 7.03 -13.27
C THR A 267 -7.34 7.15 -13.63
N TYR A 268 -8.19 6.48 -12.86
CA TYR A 268 -9.64 6.51 -12.99
C TYR A 268 -10.24 7.13 -11.73
N ILE A 269 -10.98 8.23 -11.89
CA ILE A 269 -11.61 8.93 -10.77
C ILE A 269 -12.94 8.24 -10.45
N CYS A 270 -13.09 7.81 -9.20
CA CYS A 270 -14.24 7.06 -8.70
C CYS A 270 -15.16 7.87 -7.78
N ASN A 271 -14.95 9.19 -7.67
CA ASN A 271 -15.87 10.11 -6.99
C ASN A 271 -16.33 9.64 -5.59
N ASP A 272 -15.37 9.15 -4.79
CA ASP A 272 -15.57 8.73 -3.40
C ASP A 272 -16.59 7.60 -3.20
N MET A 273 -16.73 6.73 -4.19
CA MET A 273 -17.59 5.53 -4.11
C MET A 273 -17.28 4.70 -2.87
N GLU A 274 -18.32 4.40 -2.09
CA GLU A 274 -18.19 3.60 -0.88
C GLU A 274 -18.11 2.10 -1.19
N GLY A 275 -17.01 1.45 -0.83
CA GLY A 275 -16.83 0.02 -1.06
C GLY A 275 -15.71 -0.59 -0.22
N ARG A 276 -15.88 -1.89 0.07
CA ARG A 276 -14.84 -2.76 0.63
C ARG A 276 -14.10 -3.51 -0.48
N TYR A 277 -14.79 -3.81 -1.57
CA TYR A 277 -14.22 -4.56 -2.70
C TYR A 277 -14.04 -3.64 -3.89
N VAL A 278 -12.88 -3.74 -4.54
CA VAL A 278 -12.63 -3.17 -5.86
C VAL A 278 -12.40 -4.34 -6.81
N ASN A 279 -13.24 -4.44 -7.83
CA ASN A 279 -13.22 -5.48 -8.85
C ASN A 279 -12.83 -4.90 -10.20
N LEU A 280 -12.04 -5.65 -10.96
CA LEU A 280 -11.82 -5.43 -12.38
C LEU A 280 -12.37 -6.65 -13.11
N ILE A 281 -13.28 -6.44 -14.05
CA ILE A 281 -13.88 -7.50 -14.87
C ILE A 281 -13.82 -7.10 -16.34
N ILE A 282 -13.52 -8.04 -17.25
CA ILE A 282 -13.66 -7.81 -18.69
C ILE A 282 -14.84 -8.64 -19.20
N PRO A 283 -16.00 -8.03 -19.47
CA PRO A 283 -17.13 -8.76 -20.03
C PRO A 283 -16.82 -9.32 -21.44
N GLY A 284 -17.41 -10.48 -21.73
CA GLY A 284 -17.34 -11.15 -23.02
C GLY A 284 -16.56 -12.46 -22.99
N ASP A 285 -16.57 -13.15 -24.12
CA ASP A 285 -15.96 -14.46 -24.30
C ASP A 285 -14.49 -14.38 -24.70
N SER A 286 -13.75 -15.43 -24.35
CA SER A 286 -12.35 -15.62 -24.73
C SER A 286 -11.43 -14.43 -24.37
N LYS A 287 -11.59 -13.92 -23.16
CA LYS A 287 -10.80 -12.78 -22.63
C LYS A 287 -9.70 -13.26 -21.70
N TYR A 288 -8.64 -12.46 -21.63
CA TYR A 288 -7.64 -12.48 -20.56
C TYR A 288 -7.81 -11.18 -19.76
N LEU A 289 -7.68 -11.25 -18.43
CA LEU A 289 -7.44 -10.07 -17.61
C LEU A 289 -6.00 -10.14 -17.12
N THR A 290 -5.18 -9.15 -17.51
CA THR A 290 -3.79 -9.01 -17.10
C THR A 290 -3.60 -7.66 -16.44
N LEU A 291 -3.04 -7.63 -15.23
CA LEU A 291 -2.88 -6.43 -14.41
C LEU A 291 -1.46 -6.42 -13.84
N CYS A 292 -0.69 -5.37 -14.11
CA CYS A 292 0.69 -5.28 -13.61
C CYS A 292 0.81 -4.45 -12.34
N GLU A 293 -0.13 -3.55 -12.07
CA GLU A 293 -0.26 -2.93 -10.74
C GLU A 293 -1.65 -2.29 -10.64
N VAL A 294 -2.29 -2.39 -9.49
CA VAL A 294 -3.58 -1.79 -9.15
C VAL A 294 -3.41 -1.05 -7.83
N GLU A 295 -3.43 0.26 -7.90
CA GLU A 295 -3.36 1.13 -6.73
C GLU A 295 -4.75 1.69 -6.43
N VAL A 296 -5.18 1.63 -5.18
CA VAL A 296 -6.50 2.14 -4.75
C VAL A 296 -6.28 3.26 -3.75
N TYR A 297 -6.84 4.43 -4.01
CA TYR A 297 -6.72 5.60 -3.13
C TYR A 297 -8.10 6.08 -2.69
N GLY A 298 -8.19 6.54 -1.45
CA GLY A 298 -9.45 6.97 -0.86
C GLY A 298 -9.33 7.36 0.60
N GLU A 299 -10.46 7.73 1.19
CA GLU A 299 -10.57 8.09 2.61
C GLU A 299 -11.25 6.97 3.42
N GLY A 300 -10.81 6.80 4.67
CA GLY A 300 -11.37 5.82 5.58
C GLY A 300 -10.31 5.12 6.44
N PRO A 301 -10.67 3.99 7.09
CA PRO A 301 -11.91 3.25 6.92
C PRO A 301 -13.15 3.99 7.45
N LEU A 302 -14.29 3.81 6.79
CA LEU A 302 -15.61 4.20 7.30
C LEU A 302 -15.99 3.28 8.45
N LEU A 303 -15.57 3.64 9.66
CA LEU A 303 -15.95 2.94 10.87
C LEU A 303 -17.43 3.22 11.17
N LYS A 304 -18.31 2.24 10.92
CA LYS A 304 -19.68 2.29 11.44
C LYS A 304 -19.61 2.25 12.97
N LYS A 305 -19.78 3.40 13.62
CA LYS A 305 -20.04 3.48 15.06
C LYS A 305 -21.26 2.62 15.36
N THR A 306 -21.04 1.45 15.95
CA THR A 306 -22.11 0.57 16.38
C THR A 306 -22.42 0.89 17.84
N PHE A 307 -23.60 1.45 18.11
CA PHE A 307 -24.07 1.63 19.48
C PHE A 307 -24.52 0.27 20.02
N LEU A 308 -23.72 -0.32 20.90
CA LEU A 308 -24.08 -1.54 21.62
C LEU A 308 -24.89 -1.15 22.87
N LYS A 309 -26.21 -1.38 22.84
CA LYS A 309 -27.04 -1.26 24.04
C LYS A 309 -26.90 -2.53 24.88
N MET A 310 -26.10 -2.47 25.94
CA MET A 310 -25.86 -3.61 26.84
C MET A 310 -26.68 -3.43 28.12
N LYS A 311 -27.44 -4.46 28.51
CA LYS A 311 -28.08 -4.53 29.83
C LYS A 311 -27.15 -5.27 30.78
N LEU A 312 -26.57 -4.56 31.74
CA LEU A 312 -25.69 -5.13 32.76
C LEU A 312 -26.51 -5.54 33.98
N LYS A 313 -26.27 -6.75 34.50
CA LYS A 313 -26.78 -7.19 35.81
C LYS A 313 -25.59 -7.24 36.77
N SER A 314 -25.65 -6.44 37.83
CA SER A 314 -24.63 -6.43 38.89
C SER A 314 -25.29 -6.73 40.23
N SER A 315 -24.59 -7.48 41.09
CA SER A 315 -24.95 -7.67 42.50
C SER A 315 -24.42 -6.55 43.39
N SER A 316 -23.62 -5.63 42.84
CA SER A 316 -23.00 -4.48 43.53
C SER A 316 -23.60 -3.16 43.01
N SER A 317 -23.59 -2.12 43.85
CA SER A 317 -24.05 -0.78 43.43
C SER A 317 -23.22 -0.27 42.26
N LEU A 318 -23.88 0.07 41.15
CA LEU A 318 -23.29 0.72 39.98
C LEU A 318 -23.55 2.24 39.99
N SER A 319 -23.83 2.81 41.16
CA SER A 319 -24.21 4.22 41.34
C SER A 319 -23.14 5.22 40.91
N GLU A 320 -21.92 4.76 40.61
CA GLU A 320 -20.85 5.58 40.06
C GLU A 320 -20.61 5.23 38.57
N PRO A 321 -21.01 6.10 37.63
CA PRO A 321 -20.88 5.85 36.18
C PRO A 321 -19.43 5.61 35.74
N VAL A 322 -18.46 6.17 36.48
CA VAL A 322 -17.03 6.06 36.19
C VAL A 322 -16.52 4.64 36.48
N ILE A 323 -16.87 4.07 37.63
CA ILE A 323 -16.46 2.71 38.04
C ILE A 323 -16.99 1.66 37.06
N CYS A 324 -18.21 1.84 36.57
CA CYS A 324 -18.82 0.92 35.62
C CYS A 324 -18.08 0.89 34.27
N LEU A 325 -17.63 2.05 33.75
CA LEU A 325 -16.83 2.10 32.53
C LEU A 325 -15.47 1.42 32.71
N PHE A 326 -14.78 1.65 33.83
CA PHE A 326 -13.50 1.01 34.11
C PHE A 326 -13.63 -0.51 34.22
N GLN A 327 -14.62 -1.02 34.96
CA GLN A 327 -14.84 -2.46 35.08
C GLN A 327 -15.19 -3.11 33.73
N LEU A 328 -16.00 -2.44 32.91
CA LEU A 328 -16.34 -2.92 31.58
C LEU A 328 -15.11 -2.92 30.67
N GLN A 329 -14.29 -1.87 30.73
CA GLN A 329 -13.03 -1.79 29.99
C GLN A 329 -12.07 -2.92 30.40
N SER A 330 -11.88 -3.16 31.70
CA SER A 330 -11.05 -4.27 32.20
C SER A 330 -11.56 -5.63 31.73
N ALA A 331 -12.88 -5.88 31.80
CA ALA A 331 -13.48 -7.13 31.33
C ALA A 331 -13.37 -7.33 29.81
N LEU A 332 -13.36 -6.24 29.05
CA LEU A 332 -13.11 -6.26 27.60
C LEU A 332 -11.64 -6.57 27.32
N VAL A 333 -10.71 -5.97 28.05
CA VAL A 333 -9.26 -6.24 27.96
C VAL A 333 -8.95 -7.71 28.27
N GLU A 334 -9.53 -8.28 29.33
CA GLU A 334 -9.38 -9.71 29.65
C GLU A 334 -9.91 -10.64 28.54
N ARG A 335 -10.81 -10.14 27.70
CA ARG A 335 -11.37 -10.87 26.55
C ARG A 335 -10.66 -10.56 25.23
N GLY A 336 -9.54 -9.84 25.27
CA GLY A 336 -8.70 -9.56 24.11
C GLY A 336 -9.05 -8.26 23.38
N PHE A 337 -9.85 -7.38 23.95
CA PHE A 337 -10.19 -6.08 23.36
C PHE A 337 -9.37 -4.97 24.02
N PHE A 338 -8.31 -4.51 23.34
CA PHE A 338 -7.33 -3.59 23.94
C PHE A 338 -7.48 -2.12 23.51
N ASP A 339 -8.28 -1.85 22.47
CA ASP A 339 -8.45 -0.50 21.89
C ASP A 339 -9.93 -0.08 21.87
N VAL A 340 -10.50 0.09 23.07
CA VAL A 340 -11.90 0.46 23.25
C VAL A 340 -11.98 1.72 24.12
N THR A 341 -12.47 2.81 23.53
CA THR A 341 -12.87 4.01 24.28
C THR A 341 -14.34 3.88 24.64
N LEU A 342 -14.66 3.73 25.93
CA LEU A 342 -16.03 3.70 26.42
C LEU A 342 -16.44 5.08 26.92
N GLN A 343 -17.62 5.55 26.51
CA GLN A 343 -18.22 6.79 26.99
C GLN A 343 -19.73 6.60 27.13
N TRP A 344 -20.33 7.27 28.11
CA TRP A 344 -21.77 7.33 28.25
C TRP A 344 -22.35 8.29 27.22
N SER A 345 -23.31 7.85 26.41
CA SER A 345 -24.15 8.77 25.63
C SER A 345 -25.19 9.47 26.51
N GLN A 346 -25.64 8.78 27.57
CA GLN A 346 -26.48 9.28 28.67
C GLN A 346 -26.08 8.55 29.97
N PRO A 347 -26.14 9.20 31.15
CA PRO A 347 -25.88 8.53 32.43
C PRO A 347 -26.84 7.35 32.67
N PRO A 348 -26.37 6.23 33.25
CA PRO A 348 -27.23 5.08 33.52
C PRO A 348 -28.29 5.42 34.59
N GLU A 349 -29.56 5.16 34.29
CA GLU A 349 -30.66 5.25 35.25
C GLU A 349 -30.77 3.97 36.08
N GLN A 350 -30.91 4.11 37.40
CA GLN A 350 -31.06 2.98 38.31
C GLN A 350 -32.52 2.51 38.37
N GLU A 351 -32.84 1.40 37.69
CA GLU A 351 -34.11 0.68 37.90
C GLU A 351 -33.96 -0.34 39.05
N VAL A 352 -34.52 -0.03 40.22
CA VAL A 352 -34.60 -1.00 41.33
C VAL A 352 -35.78 -1.95 41.09
N LEU A 353 -35.50 -3.13 40.52
CA LEU A 353 -36.49 -4.21 40.46
C LEU A 353 -36.64 -4.83 41.84
N ARG A 354 -37.71 -4.46 42.58
CA ARG A 354 -38.07 -5.17 43.81
C ARG A 354 -38.47 -6.59 43.45
N LYS A 355 -37.77 -7.57 44.03
CA LYS A 355 -38.16 -8.98 43.98
C LYS A 355 -39.45 -9.11 44.81
N GLU A 356 -40.59 -9.31 44.17
CA GLU A 356 -41.80 -9.69 44.90
C GLU A 356 -41.55 -11.07 45.55
N VAL A 357 -41.57 -11.11 46.88
CA VAL A 357 -41.50 -12.35 47.65
C VAL A 357 -42.94 -12.83 47.83
N ALA A 358 -43.30 -13.95 47.23
CA ALA A 358 -44.60 -14.59 47.44
C ALA A 358 -44.74 -15.01 48.92
N PRO A 359 -45.90 -14.78 49.58
CA PRO A 359 -46.07 -15.12 50.97
C PRO A 359 -46.41 -16.60 51.14
N GLY A 360 -45.59 -17.30 51.91
CA GLY A 360 -45.90 -18.61 52.47
C GLY A 360 -44.87 -19.68 52.15
N GLU A 361 -43.88 -19.84 53.01
CA GLU A 361 -43.41 -21.19 53.41
C GLU A 361 -42.66 -21.10 54.74
N CYS A 362 -43.17 -21.87 55.71
CA CYS A 362 -42.69 -21.95 57.08
C CYS A 362 -41.34 -22.66 57.17
N VAL A 363 -40.56 -22.19 58.15
CA VAL A 363 -39.34 -22.79 58.66
C VAL A 363 -39.58 -24.24 59.11
N HIS A 364 -38.75 -25.18 58.63
CA HIS A 364 -38.42 -26.38 59.38
C HIS A 364 -36.92 -26.70 59.25
N THR A 365 -36.30 -26.78 60.42
CA THR A 365 -34.91 -27.12 60.74
C THR A 365 -34.63 -28.62 60.71
N ASN A 366 -33.35 -28.98 60.46
CA ASN A 366 -32.53 -30.10 60.99
C ASN A 366 -31.71 -30.78 59.88
N ARG A 367 -30.46 -31.25 60.01
CA ARG A 367 -29.44 -31.32 61.08
C ARG A 367 -28.13 -31.76 60.38
N TRP A 368 -26.96 -31.37 60.90
CA TRP A 368 -25.66 -31.91 60.49
C TRP A 368 -25.26 -33.08 61.40
N HIS A 369 -24.64 -34.13 60.83
CA HIS A 369 -23.95 -35.19 61.57
C HIS A 369 -22.44 -35.09 61.28
N TYR A 370 -21.61 -35.08 62.33
CA TYR A 370 -20.20 -35.44 62.31
C TYR A 370 -19.97 -36.34 63.52
N ASP A 371 -19.48 -37.56 63.29
CA ASP A 371 -19.03 -38.49 64.33
C ASP A 371 -17.62 -38.11 64.81
N GLY A 372 -17.38 -38.39 66.10
CA GLY A 372 -16.18 -38.02 66.84
C GLY A 372 -14.96 -38.89 66.55
N GLY A 373 -13.81 -38.41 67.05
CA GLY A 373 -12.57 -39.19 67.20
C GLY A 373 -12.78 -40.44 68.07
N THR A 374 -11.91 -41.43 68.00
CA THR A 374 -10.43 -41.37 67.91
C THR A 374 -9.86 -42.43 66.99
#